data_AF-A0A9W8NH86-F1
#
_entry.id   AF-A0A9W8NH86-F1
#
_cell.length_a   1.000
_cell.length_b   1.000
_cell.length_c   1.000
_cell.angle_alpha   90.00
_cell.angle_beta   90.00
_cell.angle_gamma   90.00
#
_symmetry.space_group_name_H-M   'P 1'
#
loop_
_entity.id
_entity.type
_entity.pdbx_description
1 polymer ?
#
loop_
_entity_poly.entity_id
_entity_poly.type
_entity_poly.pdbx_seq_one_letter_code
_entity_poly.pdbx_strand_id
1 'polypeptide(L)'
;MRGTVALGPYLTGAIIISKTTLDSKLARVYVETFIMTVTTEPEALLSHLYKADGSATYSHAGYTVIGAVNGPIEAQKRDELPEEAIVDVIVRPAAGVGGTRERHLESLLQSTLRQVILVNSFPRTLIQIILQITVTPENEYINGKLVQANVNLPVLPALLQTAILSLLSASLPMAATLTSTSLAIIQEDGRPHIVTNPTARQVEQSKSFHVLAFTSQNELILAESEGAFTLKEWDDIYGAAYRKCCTTASIGDTDTLMDEGTTGADLKRFTRSIIEQKTASDLHWK
;
A
#
# COMPACT_ATOMS: atom_id res chain seq x y z
N MET A 1 -10.52 -63.45 3.07
CA MET A 1 -9.15 -62.93 2.93
C MET A 1 -9.24 -61.54 2.32
N ARG A 2 -8.52 -60.56 2.91
CA ARG A 2 -8.41 -59.13 2.51
C ARG A 2 -9.68 -58.30 2.78
N GLY A 3 -9.66 -57.16 3.44
CA GLY A 3 -8.61 -56.29 3.96
C GLY A 3 -9.22 -54.90 4.10
N THR A 4 -9.26 -54.36 5.31
CA THR A 4 -9.84 -53.06 5.67
C THR A 4 -8.93 -51.91 5.22
N VAL A 5 -9.48 -50.85 4.60
CA VAL A 5 -9.00 -49.47 4.77
C VAL A 5 -10.21 -48.56 4.86
N ALA A 6 -10.31 -47.82 5.96
CA ALA A 6 -11.31 -46.81 6.22
C ALA A 6 -10.80 -45.43 5.80
N LEU A 7 -11.64 -44.66 5.10
CA LEU A 7 -11.59 -43.19 5.10
C LEU A 7 -13.03 -42.70 5.28
N GLY A 8 -13.27 -42.03 6.41
CA GLY A 8 -14.55 -41.46 6.80
C GLY A 8 -14.86 -40.13 6.10
N PRO A 9 -16.09 -39.60 6.30
CA PRO A 9 -16.78 -38.68 5.39
C PRO A 9 -16.87 -37.23 5.91
N TYR A 10 -17.68 -36.40 5.23
CA TYR A 10 -18.15 -35.01 5.49
C TYR A 10 -17.58 -33.96 4.51
N LEU A 11 -18.11 -33.84 3.27
CA LEU A 11 -19.31 -33.09 2.80
C LEU A 11 -19.23 -31.56 3.05
N THR A 12 -18.84 -30.76 2.05
CA THR A 12 -19.68 -29.94 1.14
C THR A 12 -20.87 -29.21 1.77
N GLY A 13 -20.77 -27.88 1.81
CA GLY A 13 -21.92 -26.96 1.84
C GLY A 13 -22.25 -26.49 0.42
N ALA A 14 -23.30 -27.05 -0.16
CA ALA A 14 -23.87 -26.64 -1.43
C ALA A 14 -24.87 -25.49 -1.21
N ILE A 15 -24.70 -24.38 -1.92
CA ILE A 15 -25.74 -23.34 -2.03
C ILE A 15 -26.66 -23.73 -3.18
N ILE A 16 -27.90 -24.03 -2.82
CA ILE A 16 -29.01 -24.34 -3.73
C ILE A 16 -29.50 -23.01 -4.33
N ILE A 17 -29.38 -22.84 -5.66
CA ILE A 17 -30.14 -21.83 -6.39
C ILE A 17 -31.04 -22.56 -7.40
N SER A 18 -32.35 -22.43 -7.16
CA SER A 18 -33.44 -22.92 -7.97
C SER A 18 -33.33 -22.45 -9.43
N LYS A 19 -33.39 -23.40 -10.37
CA LYS A 19 -33.61 -23.12 -11.80
C LYS A 19 -35.06 -22.70 -12.01
N THR A 20 -35.26 -21.42 -12.33
CA THR A 20 -36.44 -20.97 -13.08
C THR A 20 -35.95 -20.11 -14.25
N THR A 21 -36.21 -20.64 -15.44
CA THR A 21 -36.08 -20.06 -16.78
C THR A 21 -36.61 -18.62 -16.87
N LEU A 22 -35.80 -17.67 -17.36
CA LEU A 22 -36.16 -16.77 -18.46
C LEU A 22 -34.96 -15.95 -18.98
N ASP A 23 -34.85 -15.90 -20.31
CA ASP A 23 -34.11 -15.01 -21.21
C ASP A 23 -32.58 -14.80 -21.12
N SER A 24 -31.92 -15.60 -21.96
CA SER A 24 -30.61 -15.41 -22.56
C SER A 24 -30.52 -14.13 -23.39
N LYS A 25 -29.94 -13.05 -22.84
CA LYS A 25 -29.06 -12.07 -23.56
C LYS A 25 -28.53 -10.90 -22.71
N LEU A 26 -28.93 -10.74 -21.45
CA LEU A 26 -28.54 -9.58 -20.62
C LEU A 26 -27.55 -9.86 -19.47
N ALA A 27 -27.24 -11.12 -19.15
CA ALA A 27 -26.34 -11.49 -18.06
C ALA A 27 -24.87 -11.72 -18.50
N ARG A 28 -24.36 -10.86 -19.39
CA ARG A 28 -22.96 -10.90 -19.86
C ARG A 28 -22.11 -9.75 -19.33
N VAL A 29 -22.58 -9.10 -18.27
CA VAL A 29 -21.90 -7.98 -17.62
C VAL A 29 -21.85 -8.30 -16.13
N TYR A 30 -20.64 -8.23 -15.56
CA TYR A 30 -20.29 -8.45 -14.14
C TYR A 30 -20.38 -9.90 -13.65
N VAL A 31 -19.28 -10.65 -13.78
CA VAL A 31 -18.42 -11.05 -12.65
C VAL A 31 -17.09 -11.44 -13.28
N GLU A 32 -16.20 -10.46 -13.46
CA GLU A 32 -14.79 -10.77 -13.70
C GLU A 32 -14.20 -11.09 -12.32
N THR A 33 -14.04 -12.37 -12.03
CA THR A 33 -13.32 -12.85 -10.86
C THR A 33 -11.89 -12.38 -10.98
N PHE A 34 -11.55 -11.28 -10.31
CA PHE A 34 -10.20 -10.73 -10.22
C PHE A 34 -9.34 -11.71 -9.39
N ILE A 35 -8.76 -12.69 -10.07
CA ILE A 35 -7.69 -13.52 -9.52
C ILE A 35 -6.42 -12.68 -9.60
N MET A 36 -6.06 -12.01 -8.49
CA MET A 36 -4.78 -11.31 -8.39
C MET A 36 -3.67 -12.33 -8.23
N THR A 37 -2.92 -12.55 -9.30
CA THR A 37 -1.56 -13.09 -9.22
C THR A 37 -0.69 -12.09 -8.45
N VAL A 38 0.36 -12.57 -7.77
CA VAL A 38 1.34 -11.70 -7.09
C VAL A 38 1.99 -10.81 -8.14
N THR A 39 1.51 -9.57 -8.28
CA THR A 39 2.01 -8.60 -9.24
C THR A 39 3.26 -7.93 -8.65
N THR A 40 4.37 -8.01 -9.39
CA THR A 40 5.61 -7.29 -9.11
C THR A 40 5.54 -5.83 -9.56
N GLU A 41 4.61 -5.51 -10.46
CA GLU A 41 4.34 -4.17 -10.94
C GLU A 41 3.27 -3.48 -10.08
N PRO A 42 3.43 -2.17 -9.80
CA PRO A 42 2.45 -1.43 -9.02
C PRO A 42 1.16 -1.26 -9.81
N GLU A 43 0.03 -1.61 -9.20
CA GLU A 43 -1.31 -1.42 -9.76
C GLU A 43 -2.12 -0.51 -8.83
N ALA A 44 -2.88 0.42 -9.42
CA ALA A 44 -3.71 1.36 -8.66
C ALA A 44 -5.05 1.61 -9.35
N LEU A 45 -6.12 1.60 -8.54
CA LEU A 45 -7.49 1.90 -8.96
C LEU A 45 -8.02 3.06 -8.10
N LEU A 46 -8.53 4.12 -8.72
CA LEU A 46 -9.01 5.32 -8.00
C LEU A 46 -10.54 5.45 -8.02
N SER A 47 -11.07 6.05 -6.96
CA SER A 47 -12.47 6.51 -6.82
C SER A 47 -13.55 5.44 -7.07
N HIS A 48 -13.29 4.20 -6.65
CA HIS A 48 -14.25 3.09 -6.81
C HIS A 48 -15.32 2.98 -5.70
N LEU A 49 -15.13 3.62 -4.55
CA LEU A 49 -16.11 3.63 -3.46
C LEU A 49 -17.03 4.85 -3.58
N TYR A 50 -18.34 4.59 -3.67
CA TYR A 50 -19.36 5.62 -3.89
C TYR A 50 -19.73 6.47 -2.65
N LYS A 51 -19.36 6.02 -1.45
CA LYS A 51 -19.69 6.70 -0.17
C LYS A 51 -18.54 7.48 0.44
N ALA A 52 -17.33 7.29 -0.07
CA ALA A 52 -16.14 7.97 0.44
C ALA A 52 -15.85 9.19 -0.43
N ASP A 53 -15.35 10.27 0.17
CA ASP A 53 -14.96 11.48 -0.57
C ASP A 53 -13.78 11.19 -1.51
N GLY A 54 -12.85 10.33 -1.06
CA GLY A 54 -11.82 9.75 -1.90
C GLY A 54 -11.61 8.27 -1.59
N SER A 55 -11.26 7.50 -2.61
CA SER A 55 -10.85 6.11 -2.42
C SER A 55 -9.77 5.71 -3.41
N ALA A 56 -8.91 4.80 -2.98
CA ALA A 56 -7.93 4.20 -3.85
C ALA A 56 -7.68 2.75 -3.42
N THR A 57 -7.42 1.88 -4.38
CA THR A 57 -6.90 0.54 -4.12
C THR A 57 -5.54 0.47 -4.76
N TYR A 58 -4.55 0.07 -3.98
CA TYR A 58 -3.17 -0.09 -4.45
C TYR A 58 -2.72 -1.51 -4.19
N SER A 59 -2.06 -2.10 -5.18
CA SER A 59 -1.44 -3.40 -5.08
C SER A 59 0.02 -3.35 -5.50
N HIS A 60 0.89 -3.85 -4.63
CA HIS A 60 2.32 -3.91 -4.89
C HIS A 60 3.00 -4.94 -3.98
N ALA A 61 3.98 -5.66 -4.52
CA ALA A 61 4.78 -6.65 -3.78
C ALA A 61 3.94 -7.70 -3.02
N GLY A 62 2.78 -8.10 -3.58
CA GLY A 62 1.87 -9.08 -2.97
C GLY A 62 0.97 -8.53 -1.85
N TYR A 63 1.04 -7.23 -1.55
CA TYR A 63 0.09 -6.56 -0.66
C TYR A 63 -0.95 -5.82 -1.48
N THR A 64 -2.23 -5.96 -1.10
CA THR A 64 -3.32 -5.14 -1.65
C THR A 64 -4.02 -4.42 -0.51
N VAL A 65 -4.10 -3.10 -0.62
CA VAL A 65 -4.69 -2.22 0.39
C VAL A 65 -5.73 -1.32 -0.27
N ILE A 66 -6.92 -1.30 0.32
CA ILE A 66 -8.02 -0.40 -0.04
C ILE A 66 -8.04 0.75 0.95
N GLY A 67 -8.02 1.98 0.44
CA GLY A 67 -8.12 3.20 1.21
C GLY A 67 -9.43 3.93 0.94
N ALA A 68 -9.98 4.51 2.00
CA ALA A 68 -11.10 5.43 1.94
C ALA A 68 -10.77 6.66 2.79
N VAL A 69 -11.02 7.84 2.25
CA VAL A 69 -10.86 9.12 2.94
C VAL A 69 -12.22 9.76 3.03
N ASN A 70 -12.58 10.17 4.24
CA ASN A 70 -13.76 10.96 4.54
C ASN A 70 -13.30 12.23 5.24
N GLY A 71 -13.56 13.39 4.65
CA GLY A 71 -13.08 14.64 5.20
C GLY A 71 -12.97 15.75 4.16
N PRO A 72 -13.07 17.02 4.58
CA PRO A 72 -13.12 17.48 5.97
C PRO A 72 -14.54 17.38 6.58
N ILE A 73 -14.69 16.64 7.67
CA ILE A 73 -15.96 16.53 8.43
C ILE A 73 -15.88 17.33 9.74
N GLU A 74 -17.02 17.66 10.34
CA GLU A 74 -17.07 18.38 11.61
C GLU A 74 -16.45 17.53 12.74
N ALA A 75 -15.46 18.09 13.44
CA ALA A 75 -14.86 17.43 14.58
C ALA A 75 -15.82 17.43 15.78
N GLN A 76 -15.71 16.43 16.66
CA GLN A 76 -16.46 16.49 17.92
C GLN A 76 -15.93 17.64 18.78
N LYS A 77 -16.83 18.42 19.39
CA LYS A 77 -16.48 19.59 20.24
C LYS A 77 -15.45 19.32 21.34
N ARG A 78 -15.32 18.07 21.78
CA ARG A 78 -14.34 17.66 22.81
C ARG A 78 -12.92 17.47 22.27
N ASP A 79 -12.80 17.15 20.98
CA ASP A 79 -11.56 16.76 20.32
C ASP A 79 -11.12 17.82 19.29
N GLU A 80 -11.96 18.83 19.03
CA GLU A 80 -11.70 19.86 18.02
C GLU A 80 -10.40 20.63 18.29
N LEU A 81 -9.61 20.80 17.24
CA LEU A 81 -8.41 21.62 17.27
C LEU A 81 -8.75 22.97 16.62
N PRO A 82 -8.62 24.11 17.34
CA PRO A 82 -9.06 25.40 16.83
C PRO A 82 -8.35 25.87 15.57
N GLU A 83 -7.06 25.52 15.44
CA GLU A 83 -6.15 26.07 14.41
C GLU A 83 -5.85 25.07 13.27
N GLU A 84 -6.30 23.83 13.38
CA GLU A 84 -5.89 22.75 12.47
C GLU A 84 -6.92 21.61 12.39
N ALA A 85 -6.83 20.83 11.31
CA ALA A 85 -7.56 19.58 11.18
C ALA A 85 -6.94 18.47 12.01
N ILE A 86 -7.82 17.64 12.59
CA ILE A 86 -7.45 16.36 13.17
C ILE A 86 -7.29 15.37 12.01
N VAL A 87 -6.13 14.71 11.94
CA VAL A 87 -5.92 13.57 11.03
C VAL A 87 -6.10 12.30 11.84
N ASP A 88 -7.14 11.52 11.53
CA ASP A 88 -7.41 10.21 12.15
C ASP A 88 -7.14 9.11 11.14
N VAL A 89 -6.25 8.18 11.49
CA VAL A 89 -5.86 7.07 10.61
C VAL A 89 -6.25 5.78 11.28
N ILE A 90 -7.00 4.94 10.56
CA ILE A 90 -7.46 3.64 11.05
C ILE A 90 -6.93 2.56 10.10
N VAL A 91 -6.16 1.61 10.63
CA VAL A 91 -5.63 0.48 9.88
C VAL A 91 -6.39 -0.78 10.27
N ARG A 92 -6.98 -1.45 9.29
CA ARG A 92 -7.69 -2.71 9.46
C ARG A 92 -6.88 -3.85 8.85
N PRO A 93 -6.60 -4.92 9.61
CA PRO A 93 -5.86 -6.07 9.11
C PRO A 93 -6.72 -6.89 8.14
N ALA A 94 -6.07 -7.71 7.30
CA ALA A 94 -6.75 -8.64 6.40
C ALA A 94 -7.50 -9.76 7.13
N ALA A 95 -7.01 -10.17 8.30
CA ALA A 95 -7.63 -11.18 9.14
C ALA A 95 -7.53 -10.78 10.62
N GLY A 96 -8.56 -11.13 11.39
CA GLY A 96 -8.61 -10.83 12.82
C GLY A 96 -9.12 -9.43 13.15
N VAL A 97 -8.86 -8.99 14.38
CA VAL A 97 -9.21 -7.65 14.88
C VAL A 97 -7.94 -6.83 15.06
N GLY A 98 -8.05 -5.51 14.92
CA GLY A 98 -6.91 -4.61 15.10
C GLY A 98 -6.30 -4.75 16.48
N GLY A 99 -4.97 -4.93 16.53
CA GLY A 99 -4.18 -5.06 17.74
C GLY A 99 -3.17 -3.93 17.91
N THR A 100 -2.18 -4.14 18.78
CA THR A 100 -1.10 -3.18 19.04
C THR A 100 -0.25 -2.89 17.80
N ARG A 101 -0.10 -3.87 16.92
CA ARG A 101 0.60 -3.73 15.63
C ARG A 101 -0.06 -2.68 14.76
N GLU A 102 -1.36 -2.81 14.52
CA GLU A 102 -2.09 -1.85 13.70
C GLU A 102 -2.09 -0.47 14.35
N ARG A 103 -2.18 -0.39 15.69
CA ARG A 103 -2.03 0.89 16.41
C ARG A 103 -0.67 1.55 16.19
N HIS A 104 0.41 0.78 16.12
CA HIS A 104 1.73 1.32 15.83
C HIS A 104 1.80 1.88 14.39
N LEU A 105 1.27 1.13 13.42
CA LEU A 105 1.18 1.60 12.02
C LEU A 105 0.28 2.83 11.88
N GLU A 106 -0.86 2.87 12.57
CA GLU A 106 -1.74 4.04 12.63
C GLU A 106 -0.99 5.28 13.13
N SER A 107 -0.26 5.17 14.24
CA SER A 107 0.50 6.30 14.81
C SER A 107 1.57 6.82 13.86
N LEU A 108 2.29 5.91 13.18
CA LEU A 108 3.31 6.27 12.21
C LEU A 108 2.70 6.96 10.98
N LEU A 109 1.64 6.38 10.41
CA LEU A 109 0.94 6.95 9.27
C LEU A 109 0.33 8.31 9.62
N GLN A 110 -0.26 8.45 10.80
CA GLN A 110 -0.82 9.71 11.28
C GLN A 110 0.25 10.80 11.38
N SER A 111 1.41 10.49 11.98
CA SER A 111 2.55 11.41 12.06
C SER A 111 3.07 11.83 10.68
N THR A 112 3.15 10.86 9.76
CA THR A 112 3.65 11.07 8.40
C THR A 112 2.68 11.91 7.57
N LEU A 113 1.40 11.54 7.55
CA LEU A 113 0.38 12.21 6.73
C LEU A 113 0.05 13.60 7.25
N ARG A 114 0.11 13.82 8.57
CA ARG A 114 -0.08 15.15 9.16
C ARG A 114 0.97 16.17 8.70
N GLN A 115 2.20 15.75 8.40
CA GLN A 115 3.24 16.64 7.85
C GLN A 115 2.99 16.99 6.38
N VAL A 116 2.25 16.14 5.65
CA VAL A 116 2.00 16.27 4.21
C VAL A 116 0.70 17.02 3.92
N ILE A 117 -0.35 16.79 4.71
CA ILE A 117 -1.65 17.44 4.59
C ILE A 117 -1.56 18.88 5.11
N LEU A 118 -2.16 19.82 4.39
CA LEU A 118 -2.27 21.22 4.85
C LEU A 118 -3.35 21.36 5.93
N VAL A 119 -3.06 20.85 7.13
CA VAL A 119 -4.02 20.76 8.24
C VAL A 119 -4.53 22.14 8.71
N ASN A 120 -3.73 23.19 8.58
CA ASN A 120 -4.11 24.56 8.95
C ASN A 120 -5.18 25.17 8.02
N SER A 121 -5.42 24.57 6.85
CA SER A 121 -6.46 25.02 5.93
C SER A 121 -7.88 24.63 6.37
N PHE A 122 -7.99 23.74 7.38
CA PHE A 122 -9.26 23.15 7.80
C PHE A 122 -9.41 23.15 9.34
N PRO A 123 -9.55 24.33 9.98
CA PRO A 123 -9.70 24.42 11.43
C PRO A 123 -10.97 23.71 11.93
N ARG A 124 -10.90 23.07 13.10
CA ARG A 124 -12.04 22.36 13.76
C ARG A 124 -12.68 21.26 12.92
N THR A 125 -11.91 20.68 12.00
CA THR A 125 -12.36 19.57 11.17
C THR A 125 -11.62 18.29 11.50
N LEU A 126 -12.17 17.18 11.03
CA LEU A 126 -11.59 15.85 11.08
C LEU A 126 -11.43 15.32 9.65
N ILE A 127 -10.26 14.78 9.36
CA ILE A 127 -9.95 14.04 8.14
C ILE A 127 -9.70 12.60 8.55
N GLN A 128 -10.63 11.72 8.19
CA GLN A 128 -10.56 10.30 8.54
C GLN A 128 -10.06 9.49 7.35
N ILE A 129 -8.98 8.75 7.57
CA ILE A 129 -8.32 7.91 6.58
C ILE A 129 -8.42 6.46 7.06
N ILE A 130 -9.16 5.65 6.33
CA ILE A 130 -9.39 4.24 6.65
C ILE A 130 -8.64 3.39 5.63
N LEU A 131 -7.72 2.55 6.11
CA LEU A 131 -6.91 1.66 5.29
C LEU A 131 -7.24 0.21 5.65
N GLN A 132 -7.80 -0.53 4.70
CA GLN A 132 -8.12 -1.94 4.82
C GLN A 132 -7.11 -2.77 4.02
N ILE A 133 -6.33 -3.59 4.71
CA ILE A 133 -5.49 -4.59 4.07
C ILE A 133 -6.39 -5.72 3.59
N THR A 134 -6.37 -6.04 2.31
CA THR A 134 -7.23 -7.09 1.71
C THR A 134 -6.43 -8.35 1.43
N VAL A 135 -5.25 -8.18 0.83
CA VAL A 135 -4.35 -9.28 0.48
C VAL A 135 -3.02 -9.06 1.20
N THR A 136 -2.53 -10.12 1.82
CA THR A 136 -1.17 -10.21 2.34
C THR A 136 -0.50 -11.40 1.67
N PRO A 137 0.80 -11.33 1.34
CA PRO A 137 1.50 -12.47 0.77
C PRO A 137 1.45 -13.65 1.77
N GLU A 138 0.98 -14.80 1.30
CA GLU A 138 0.94 -16.02 2.11
C GLU A 138 2.36 -16.60 2.21
N ASN A 139 2.88 -16.74 3.43
CA ASN A 139 4.05 -17.56 3.68
C ASN A 139 3.60 -19.02 3.82
N GLU A 140 3.80 -19.78 2.75
CA GLU A 140 3.41 -21.19 2.56
C GLU A 140 3.98 -22.16 3.64
N TYR A 141 4.96 -21.72 4.43
CA TYR A 141 5.74 -22.57 5.34
C TYR A 141 5.42 -22.42 6.84
N ILE A 142 4.60 -21.45 7.25
CA ILE A 142 4.36 -21.16 8.66
C ILE A 142 2.89 -20.80 8.84
N ASN A 143 2.21 -21.42 9.80
CA ASN A 143 0.81 -21.12 10.15
C ASN A 143 0.55 -19.61 10.10
N GLY A 144 -0.26 -19.14 9.14
CA GLY A 144 -0.43 -17.71 8.81
C GLY A 144 -0.90 -16.80 9.95
N LYS A 145 -1.22 -17.37 11.12
CA LYS A 145 -1.53 -16.64 12.36
C LYS A 145 -0.30 -16.19 13.16
N LEU A 146 0.86 -16.86 13.04
CA LEU A 146 2.06 -16.55 13.84
C LEU A 146 3.04 -15.61 13.11
N VAL A 147 3.14 -15.67 11.78
CA VAL A 147 4.01 -14.75 11.01
C VAL A 147 3.43 -13.34 10.95
N GLN A 148 2.09 -13.19 10.99
CA GLN A 148 1.46 -11.89 11.14
C GLN A 148 1.86 -11.17 12.45
N ALA A 149 2.44 -11.87 13.43
CA ALA A 149 2.89 -11.26 14.68
C ALA A 149 4.25 -10.55 14.57
N ASN A 150 5.04 -10.77 13.52
CA ASN A 150 6.45 -10.32 13.46
C ASN A 150 6.80 -9.42 12.28
N VAL A 151 5.84 -9.14 11.39
CA VAL A 151 6.10 -8.43 10.13
C VAL A 151 5.24 -7.16 10.07
N ASN A 152 5.77 -6.05 10.59
CA ASN A 152 5.06 -4.78 10.71
C ASN A 152 5.36 -3.85 9.53
N LEU A 153 6.64 -3.73 9.14
CA LEU A 153 7.09 -2.72 8.19
C LEU A 153 6.82 -3.06 6.71
N PRO A 154 6.82 -4.31 6.23
CA PRO A 154 6.64 -4.58 4.80
C PRO A 154 5.31 -4.14 4.19
N VAL A 155 4.24 -4.02 4.98
CA VAL A 155 2.95 -3.50 4.52
C VAL A 155 2.91 -1.96 4.48
N LEU A 156 3.84 -1.31 5.17
CA LEU A 156 3.85 0.15 5.34
C LEU A 156 4.00 0.94 4.03
N PRO A 157 4.86 0.55 3.06
CA PRO A 157 4.91 1.23 1.77
C PRO A 157 3.55 1.22 1.06
N ALA A 158 2.86 0.08 1.05
CA ALA A 158 1.55 -0.04 0.43
C ALA A 158 0.51 0.83 1.15
N LEU A 159 0.50 0.85 2.49
CA LEU A 159 -0.38 1.71 3.28
C LEU A 159 -0.17 3.20 2.98
N LEU A 160 1.10 3.65 2.93
CA LEU A 160 1.44 5.04 2.61
C LEU A 160 0.99 5.42 1.20
N GLN A 161 1.28 4.57 0.22
CA GLN A 161 0.93 4.84 -1.17
C GLN A 161 -0.59 4.88 -1.37
N THR A 162 -1.34 3.95 -0.76
CA THR A 162 -2.81 3.96 -0.78
C THR A 162 -3.37 5.20 -0.12
N ALA A 163 -2.82 5.63 1.02
CA ALA A 163 -3.27 6.83 1.72
C ALA A 163 -3.12 8.08 0.83
N ILE A 164 -1.96 8.27 0.21
CA ILE A 164 -1.71 9.40 -0.69
C ILE A 164 -2.65 9.37 -1.90
N LEU A 165 -2.83 8.22 -2.54
CA LEU A 165 -3.75 8.09 -3.68
C LEU A 165 -5.20 8.38 -3.27
N SER A 166 -5.61 7.95 -2.07
CA SER A 166 -6.96 8.21 -1.56
C SER A 166 -7.16 9.70 -1.22
N LEU A 167 -6.16 10.36 -0.64
CA LEU A 167 -6.16 11.80 -0.35
C LEU A 167 -6.21 12.63 -1.64
N LEU A 168 -5.46 12.22 -2.67
CA LEU A 168 -5.50 12.84 -4.00
C LEU A 168 -6.87 12.64 -4.65
N SER A 169 -7.47 11.45 -4.54
CA SER A 169 -8.84 11.20 -5.01
C SER A 169 -9.86 12.05 -4.26
N ALA A 170 -9.66 12.35 -2.98
CA ALA A 170 -10.52 13.24 -2.20
C ALA A 170 -10.29 14.73 -2.51
N SER A 171 -9.31 15.06 -3.37
CA SER A 171 -8.89 16.43 -3.67
C SER A 171 -8.52 17.25 -2.43
N LEU A 172 -7.95 16.59 -1.41
CA LEU A 172 -7.49 17.27 -0.21
C LEU A 172 -6.18 18.04 -0.49
N PRO A 173 -6.08 19.32 -0.10
CA PRO A 173 -4.86 20.10 -0.20
C PRO A 173 -3.70 19.47 0.58
N MET A 174 -2.61 19.18 -0.13
CA MET A 174 -1.37 18.65 0.43
C MET A 174 -0.19 19.51 -0.03
N ALA A 175 0.83 19.65 0.82
CA ALA A 175 2.05 20.38 0.50
C ALA A 175 2.94 19.62 -0.51
N ALA A 176 2.84 18.29 -0.51
CA ALA A 176 3.65 17.40 -1.33
C ALA A 176 2.90 16.10 -1.61
N THR A 177 3.31 15.36 -2.63
CA THR A 177 2.99 13.92 -2.74
C THR A 177 4.11 13.10 -2.11
N LEU A 178 3.81 11.86 -1.74
CA LEU A 178 4.78 10.96 -1.13
C LEU A 178 4.85 9.63 -1.88
N THR A 179 6.07 9.12 -2.01
CA THR A 179 6.37 7.80 -2.58
C THR A 179 7.23 7.02 -1.60
N SER A 180 6.88 5.76 -1.37
CA SER A 180 7.52 4.88 -0.40
C SER A 180 8.12 3.66 -1.08
N THR A 181 9.23 3.17 -0.54
CA THR A 181 9.87 1.93 -1.01
C THR A 181 10.38 1.12 0.17
N SER A 182 10.45 -0.19 0.00
CA SER A 182 11.05 -1.13 0.95
C SER A 182 12.34 -1.73 0.38
N LEU A 183 13.34 -1.85 1.25
CA LEU A 183 14.62 -2.47 0.93
C LEU A 183 15.00 -3.45 2.03
N ALA A 184 15.62 -4.55 1.64
CA ALA A 184 16.21 -5.51 2.58
C ALA A 184 17.69 -5.69 2.28
N ILE A 185 18.50 -5.85 3.34
CA ILE A 185 19.86 -6.34 3.22
C ILE A 185 19.85 -7.84 3.46
N ILE A 186 20.28 -8.60 2.45
CA ILE A 186 20.49 -10.03 2.53
C ILE A 186 22.00 -10.30 2.58
N GLN A 187 22.40 -11.28 3.38
CA GLN A 187 23.79 -11.76 3.37
C GLN A 187 23.88 -12.93 2.40
N GLU A 188 24.47 -12.69 1.24
CA GLU A 188 24.74 -13.72 0.23
C GLU A 188 26.26 -13.84 0.08
N ASP A 189 26.79 -15.05 0.26
CA ASP A 189 28.24 -15.34 0.21
C ASP A 189 29.12 -14.44 1.10
N GLY A 190 28.59 -14.00 2.25
CA GLY A 190 29.30 -13.14 3.21
C GLY A 190 29.44 -11.68 2.77
N ARG A 191 28.73 -11.25 1.71
CA ARG A 191 28.64 -9.86 1.28
C ARG A 191 27.20 -9.34 1.46
N PRO A 192 27.02 -8.08 1.89
CA PRO A 192 25.70 -7.47 1.94
C PRO A 192 25.20 -7.21 0.51
N HIS A 193 24.04 -7.77 0.17
CA HIS A 193 23.32 -7.49 -1.07
C HIS A 193 22.01 -6.77 -0.76
N ILE A 194 21.78 -5.64 -1.42
CA ILE A 194 20.58 -4.80 -1.23
C ILE A 194 19.52 -5.21 -2.23
N VAL A 195 18.37 -5.66 -1.75
CA VAL A 195 17.22 -6.04 -2.56
C VAL A 195 16.12 -4.98 -2.41
N THR A 196 15.69 -4.41 -3.54
CA THR A 196 14.54 -3.47 -3.57
C THR A 196 13.24 -4.24 -3.73
N ASN A 197 12.17 -3.83 -3.03
CA ASN A 197 10.87 -4.51 -3.02
C ASN A 197 11.01 -6.01 -2.71
N PRO A 198 11.60 -6.39 -1.55
CA PRO A 198 11.85 -7.79 -1.22
C PRO A 198 10.54 -8.56 -1.06
N THR A 199 10.55 -9.83 -1.47
CA THR A 199 9.47 -10.78 -1.23
C THR A 199 9.37 -11.15 0.25
N ALA A 200 8.23 -11.69 0.69
CA ALA A 200 8.03 -12.11 2.08
C ALA A 200 9.12 -13.10 2.57
N ARG A 201 9.60 -13.99 1.68
CA ARG A 201 10.71 -14.92 1.97
C ARG A 201 12.05 -14.19 2.16
N GLN A 202 12.32 -13.18 1.35
CA GLN A 202 13.55 -12.39 1.45
C GLN A 202 13.56 -11.51 2.70
N VAL A 203 12.40 -11.02 3.15
CA VAL A 203 12.28 -10.28 4.41
C VAL A 203 12.64 -11.18 5.60
N GLU A 204 12.13 -12.42 5.63
CA GLU A 204 12.44 -13.38 6.72
C GLU A 204 13.93 -13.76 6.77
N GLN A 205 14.60 -13.79 5.62
CA GLN A 205 16.03 -14.11 5.52
C GLN A 205 16.95 -12.88 5.63
N SER A 206 16.37 -11.68 5.73
CA SER A 206 17.13 -10.44 5.75
C SER A 206 17.82 -10.21 7.08
N LYS A 207 19.01 -9.60 7.03
CA LYS A 207 19.75 -9.10 8.20
C LYS A 207 19.10 -7.83 8.74
N SER A 208 18.64 -6.97 7.83
CA SER A 208 17.93 -5.74 8.14
C SER A 208 16.92 -5.39 7.05
N PHE A 209 15.84 -4.75 7.46
CA PHE A 209 14.73 -4.32 6.63
C PHE A 209 14.48 -2.83 6.83
N HIS A 210 14.27 -2.10 5.74
CA HIS A 210 14.20 -0.65 5.74
C HIS A 210 13.03 -0.18 4.88
N VAL A 211 12.27 0.79 5.40
CA VAL A 211 11.20 1.48 4.68
C VAL A 211 11.53 2.96 4.66
N LEU A 212 11.60 3.52 3.46
CA LEU A 212 11.93 4.92 3.24
C LEU A 212 10.80 5.57 2.43
N ALA A 213 10.37 6.75 2.86
CA ALA A 213 9.39 7.55 2.16
C ALA A 213 9.90 8.94 1.85
N PHE A 214 9.75 9.34 0.59
CA PHE A 214 10.24 10.60 0.05
C PHE A 214 9.10 11.46 -0.45
N THR A 215 9.25 12.78 -0.30
CA THR A 215 8.33 13.75 -0.91
C THR A 215 8.58 13.92 -2.40
N SER A 216 7.63 14.55 -3.08
CA SER A 216 7.82 15.09 -4.42
C SER A 216 9.06 15.98 -4.55
N GLN A 217 9.43 16.70 -3.49
CA GLN A 217 10.58 17.61 -3.38
C GLN A 217 11.90 16.89 -3.01
N ASN A 218 11.90 15.55 -2.98
CA ASN A 218 13.06 14.70 -2.68
C ASN A 218 13.53 14.78 -1.21
N GLU A 219 12.66 15.19 -0.30
CA GLU A 219 12.92 15.18 1.15
C GLU A 219 12.50 13.85 1.76
N LEU A 220 13.28 13.34 2.71
CA LEU A 220 12.97 12.12 3.44
C LEU A 220 12.01 12.45 4.59
N ILE A 221 10.78 11.95 4.54
CA ILE A 221 9.79 12.14 5.62
C ILE A 221 9.80 10.98 6.62
N LEU A 222 10.01 9.76 6.13
CA LEU A 222 9.94 8.56 6.95
C LEU A 222 11.13 7.67 6.66
N ALA A 223 11.78 7.19 7.72
CA ALA A 223 12.80 6.17 7.68
C ALA A 223 12.60 5.19 8.84
N GLU A 224 11.97 4.06 8.55
CA GLU A 224 11.85 2.96 9.50
C GLU A 224 12.86 1.88 9.16
N SER A 225 13.53 1.34 10.17
CA SER A 225 14.57 0.33 10.00
C SER A 225 14.50 -0.70 11.11
N GLU A 226 14.48 -1.97 10.74
CA GLU A 226 14.49 -3.11 11.64
C GLU A 226 15.71 -3.99 11.36
N GLY A 227 16.30 -4.56 12.41
CA GLY A 227 17.47 -5.42 12.31
C GLY A 227 18.80 -4.70 12.52
N ALA A 228 19.90 -5.42 12.27
CA ALA A 228 21.25 -4.93 12.55
C ALA A 228 21.94 -4.46 11.27
N PHE A 229 22.42 -3.22 11.26
CA PHE A 229 23.09 -2.63 10.10
C PHE A 229 24.15 -1.61 10.54
N THR A 230 25.11 -1.35 9.65
CA THR A 230 26.14 -0.33 9.80
C THR A 230 25.72 0.98 9.14
N LEU A 231 26.36 2.09 9.51
CA LEU A 231 26.08 3.39 8.88
C LEU A 231 26.33 3.38 7.37
N LYS A 232 27.39 2.70 6.91
CA LYS A 232 27.69 2.56 5.47
C LYS A 232 26.59 1.80 4.73
N GLU A 233 26.13 0.69 5.31
CA GLU A 233 25.00 -0.08 4.76
C GLU A 233 23.74 0.79 4.67
N TRP A 234 23.50 1.66 5.66
CA TRP A 234 22.37 2.59 5.66
C TRP A 234 22.50 3.67 4.57
N ASP A 235 23.68 4.26 4.37
CA ASP A 235 23.92 5.23 3.30
C ASP A 235 23.70 4.61 1.92
N ASP A 236 24.14 3.36 1.71
CA ASP A 236 23.92 2.61 0.47
C ASP A 236 22.42 2.35 0.23
N ILE A 237 21.66 1.99 1.28
CA ILE A 237 20.21 1.84 1.21
C ILE A 237 19.55 3.16 0.87
N TYR A 238 19.93 4.25 1.52
CA TYR A 238 19.39 5.58 1.25
C TYR A 238 19.60 5.95 -0.22
N GLY A 239 20.81 5.74 -0.75
CA GLY A 239 21.13 5.98 -2.16
C GLY A 239 20.35 5.08 -3.13
N ALA A 240 20.12 3.81 -2.78
CA ALA A 240 19.30 2.90 -3.58
C ALA A 240 17.82 3.31 -3.57
N ALA A 241 17.28 3.67 -2.40
CA ALA A 241 15.90 4.12 -2.24
C ALA A 241 15.65 5.45 -2.95
N TYR A 242 16.59 6.39 -2.82
CA TYR A 242 16.54 7.68 -3.50
C TYR A 242 16.49 7.50 -5.01
N ARG A 243 17.32 6.61 -5.58
CA ARG A 243 17.28 6.31 -7.02
C ARG A 243 15.93 5.73 -7.46
N LYS A 244 15.29 4.90 -6.63
CA LYS A 244 13.98 4.30 -6.93
C LYS A 244 12.83 5.31 -6.89
N CYS A 245 12.84 6.19 -5.89
CA CYS A 245 11.72 7.10 -5.61
C CYS A 245 11.89 8.49 -6.23
N CYS A 246 13.12 8.98 -6.39
CA CYS A 246 13.40 10.39 -6.71
C CYS A 246 14.07 10.62 -8.06
N THR A 247 14.43 9.57 -8.81
CA THR A 247 15.01 9.75 -10.16
C THR A 247 13.94 10.22 -11.13
N THR A 248 13.71 11.53 -11.12
CA THR A 248 13.13 12.24 -12.24
C THR A 248 14.18 12.20 -13.35
N ALA A 249 13.92 11.45 -14.42
CA ALA A 249 14.60 11.71 -15.68
C ALA A 249 14.51 13.23 -15.91
N SER A 250 15.66 13.89 -15.98
CA SER A 250 15.75 15.31 -16.30
C SER A 250 14.90 15.57 -17.54
N ILE A 251 13.87 16.39 -17.39
CA ILE A 251 13.19 16.99 -18.52
C ILE A 251 14.21 17.95 -19.13
N GLY A 252 15.00 17.43 -20.06
CA GLY A 252 16.13 18.11 -20.68
C GLY A 252 17.46 17.44 -20.33
N ASP A 253 17.73 16.26 -20.89
CA ASP A 253 18.83 16.20 -21.83
C ASP A 253 18.72 14.97 -22.73
N THR A 254 19.10 15.18 -23.98
CA THR A 254 19.18 14.14 -24.98
C THR A 254 20.47 13.39 -24.70
N ASP A 255 20.46 12.37 -23.84
CA ASP A 255 21.54 11.38 -23.91
C ASP A 255 21.10 9.98 -23.45
N THR A 256 21.19 9.06 -24.40
CA THR A 256 21.07 7.62 -24.25
C THR A 256 22.24 7.09 -23.42
N LEU A 257 21.99 6.73 -22.17
CA LEU A 257 22.80 5.74 -21.46
C LEU A 257 21.90 4.61 -21.01
N MET A 258 22.04 3.47 -21.68
CA MET A 258 21.44 2.19 -21.27
C MET A 258 22.17 1.73 -20.01
N ASP A 259 21.64 2.04 -18.83
CA ASP A 259 22.04 1.39 -17.58
C ASP A 259 21.24 0.09 -17.45
N GLU A 260 21.86 -1.02 -17.85
CA GLU A 260 21.35 -2.38 -17.59
C GLU A 260 21.47 -2.67 -16.09
N GLY A 261 20.44 -2.30 -15.32
CA GLY A 261 20.40 -2.67 -13.91
C GLY A 261 19.30 -1.98 -13.13
N THR A 262 18.15 -2.65 -12.97
CA THR A 262 17.00 -2.28 -12.13
C THR A 262 15.95 -1.37 -12.80
N THR A 263 15.30 -1.88 -13.85
CA THR A 263 14.01 -1.39 -14.36
C THR A 263 12.89 -1.60 -13.32
N GLY A 264 12.94 -0.86 -12.22
CA GLY A 264 11.78 -0.66 -11.34
C GLY A 264 11.05 0.59 -11.79
N ALA A 265 9.73 0.50 -11.98
CA ALA A 265 8.90 1.66 -12.30
C ALA A 265 9.15 2.81 -11.32
N ASP A 266 9.45 4.00 -11.86
CA ASP A 266 9.53 5.24 -11.08
C ASP A 266 8.15 5.51 -10.43
N LEU A 267 8.07 5.33 -9.12
CA LEU A 267 6.83 5.43 -8.34
C LEU A 267 6.20 6.83 -8.43
N LYS A 268 7.01 7.88 -8.62
CA LYS A 268 6.49 9.25 -8.81
C LYS A 268 5.80 9.38 -10.16
N ARG A 269 6.44 8.87 -11.21
CA ARG A 269 5.86 8.85 -12.56
C ARG A 269 4.59 8.00 -12.60
N PHE A 270 4.60 6.85 -11.93
CA PHE A 270 3.42 5.99 -11.78
C PHE A 270 2.27 6.74 -11.12
N THR A 271 2.51 7.33 -9.94
CA THR A 271 1.49 8.10 -9.20
C THR A 271 0.92 9.23 -10.06
N ARG A 272 1.79 9.97 -10.76
CA ARG A 272 1.38 11.05 -11.67
C ARG A 272 0.50 10.53 -12.81
N SER A 273 0.93 9.48 -13.51
CA SER A 273 0.20 8.91 -14.64
C SER A 273 -1.21 8.43 -14.25
N ILE A 274 -1.34 7.79 -13.10
CA ILE A 274 -2.64 7.29 -12.61
C ILE A 274 -3.59 8.45 -12.31
N ILE A 275 -3.08 9.52 -11.68
CA ILE A 275 -3.87 10.72 -11.37
C ILE A 275 -4.24 11.46 -12.65
N GLU A 276 -3.32 11.65 -13.59
CA GLU A 276 -3.60 12.28 -14.88
C GLU A 276 -4.68 11.53 -15.67
N GLN A 277 -4.60 10.19 -15.72
CA GLN A 277 -5.62 9.37 -16.37
C GLN A 277 -6.99 9.54 -15.69
N LYS A 278 -7.03 9.59 -14.36
CA LYS A 278 -8.27 9.80 -13.60
C LYS A 278 -8.84 11.20 -13.86
N THR A 279 -8.02 12.25 -13.77
CA THR A 279 -8.42 13.62 -14.06
C THR A 279 -8.92 13.76 -15.49
N ALA A 280 -8.27 13.12 -16.47
CA ALA A 280 -8.73 13.11 -17.86
C ALA A 280 -10.10 12.47 -18.00
N SER A 281 -10.36 11.34 -17.34
CA SER A 281 -11.67 10.67 -17.33
C SER A 281 -12.76 11.56 -16.72
N ASP A 282 -12.46 12.23 -15.60
CA ASP A 282 -13.43 13.11 -14.92
C ASP A 282 -13.73 14.40 -15.71
N LEU A 283 -12.75 14.89 -16.49
CA LEU A 283 -12.92 16.05 -17.36
C LEU A 283 -13.66 15.72 -18.67
N HIS A 284 -13.68 14.46 -19.14
CA HIS A 284 -14.39 14.06 -20.36
C HIS A 284 -15.92 14.19 -20.26
N TRP A 285 -16.47 14.39 -19.06
CA TRP A 285 -17.91 14.57 -18.84
C TRP A 285 -18.35 16.05 -18.80
N LYS A 286 -17.46 16.98 -19.15
CA LYS A 286 -17.75 18.41 -19.37
C LYS A 286 -17.68 18.77 -20.85
#